data_AF-A0A925MH28-F1
#
_entry.id   AF-A0A925MH28-F1
#
_cell.length_a   1.000
_cell.length_b   1.000
_cell.length_c   1.000
_cell.angle_alpha   90.00
_cell.angle_beta   90.00
_cell.angle_gamma   90.00
#
_symmetry.space_group_name_H-M   'P 1'
#
loop_
_entity.id
_entity.type
_entity.pdbx_description
1 polymer ?
#
loop_
_entity_poly.entity_id
_entity_poly.type
_entity_poly.pdbx_seq_one_letter_code
_entity_poly.pdbx_strand_id
1 'polypeptide(L)'
;MMNRARWLGLRITLLSTALASACGSDGSRDLTPDAGGGSANLDGGIGGDVDAALPVDAAAATGGLRIVHAAPVAEALDIYLKDQPTPILIRVGYGQVSDVVRLPAGSHQLDVRVAGEGASTAPRFTSEPVTVTRDGSVTAVAAGLLGSTGAATAFRITALDDNLAAVPAGRARVRVVHDAYSLGPVAVDVGDDGSLELASIDRFAASAAAGIEVTAGASA
;
A
#
# COMPACT_ATOMS: atom_id res chain seq x y z
N MET A 1 4.34 44.41 33.89
CA MET A 1 3.68 43.13 34.25
C MET A 1 2.86 42.64 33.07
N MET A 2 2.78 41.32 32.90
CA MET A 2 1.97 40.54 31.94
C MET A 2 2.67 40.06 30.65
N ASN A 3 3.35 38.93 30.86
CA ASN A 3 3.72 37.78 30.03
C ASN A 3 3.56 37.82 28.51
N ARG A 4 4.71 37.70 27.84
CA ARG A 4 4.85 37.13 26.50
C ARG A 4 4.76 35.61 26.60
N ALA A 5 3.65 35.01 26.16
CA ALA A 5 3.57 33.57 25.93
C ALA A 5 4.33 33.25 24.64
N ARG A 6 5.56 32.75 24.79
CA ARG A 6 6.35 32.16 23.72
C ARG A 6 5.77 30.76 23.44
N TRP A 7 5.07 30.59 22.33
CA TRP A 7 4.74 29.26 21.84
C TRP A 7 5.95 28.70 21.11
N LEU A 8 6.59 27.73 21.76
CA LEU A 8 7.70 26.95 21.25
C LEU A 8 7.17 26.17 20.04
N GLY A 9 7.69 26.49 18.85
CA GLY A 9 7.38 25.78 17.61
C GLY A 9 7.85 24.33 17.72
N LEU A 10 6.95 23.45 18.14
CA LEU A 10 7.15 22.02 18.12
C LEU A 10 6.92 21.53 16.70
N ARG A 11 7.98 21.53 15.89
CA ARG A 11 8.01 20.81 14.61
C ARG A 11 7.99 19.30 14.89
N ILE A 12 6.81 18.77 15.22
CA ILE A 12 6.57 17.34 15.05
C ILE A 12 6.44 17.14 13.54
N THR A 13 7.45 16.52 12.94
CA THR A 13 7.35 16.00 11.57
C THR A 13 6.42 14.79 11.65
N LEU A 14 5.11 15.03 11.64
CA LEU A 14 4.11 14.00 11.36
C LEU A 14 4.29 13.64 9.90
N LEU A 15 4.68 12.39 9.64
CA LEU A 15 4.73 11.85 8.29
C LEU A 15 3.29 11.63 7.81
N SER A 16 2.69 12.68 7.28
CA SER A 16 1.41 12.61 6.58
C SER A 16 1.68 12.13 5.16
N THR A 17 1.63 10.82 4.91
CA THR A 17 1.65 10.30 3.53
C THR A 17 0.29 10.55 2.89
N ALA A 18 0.17 11.66 2.16
CA ALA A 18 -0.94 11.90 1.25
C ALA A 18 -0.63 11.21 -0.09
N LEU A 19 -1.47 10.25 -0.47
CA LEU A 19 -1.37 9.55 -1.75
C LEU A 19 -2.34 10.19 -2.73
N ALA A 20 -1.82 10.95 -3.69
CA ALA A 20 -2.59 11.58 -4.75
C ALA A 20 -2.38 10.80 -6.06
N SER A 21 -3.46 10.34 -6.68
CA SER A 21 -3.42 9.78 -8.03
C SER A 21 -3.82 10.88 -9.02
N ALA A 22 -2.91 11.25 -9.92
CA ALA A 22 -3.18 12.15 -11.03
C ALA A 22 -3.39 11.32 -12.30
N CYS A 23 -4.58 11.42 -12.90
CA CYS A 23 -4.87 10.78 -14.19
C CYS A 23 -4.27 11.64 -15.32
N GLY A 24 -3.31 11.08 -16.05
CA GLY A 24 -2.78 11.63 -17.32
C GLY A 24 -3.29 10.78 -18.49
N SER A 25 -3.87 11.45 -19.48
CA SER A 25 -4.61 10.92 -20.64
C SER A 25 -3.81 10.00 -21.57
N ASP A 26 -4.52 9.02 -22.10
CA ASP A 26 -4.15 7.97 -23.04
C ASP A 26 -3.94 8.45 -24.49
N GLY A 27 -2.70 8.28 -24.97
CA GLY A 27 -2.40 8.22 -26.40
C GLY A 27 -2.54 6.78 -26.88
N SER A 28 -3.57 6.50 -27.67
CA SER A 28 -3.79 5.20 -28.31
C SER A 28 -2.60 4.81 -29.20
N ARG A 29 -1.98 3.66 -28.89
CA ARG A 29 -1.11 2.94 -29.82
C ARG A 29 -1.76 1.59 -30.12
N ASP A 30 -2.33 1.53 -31.32
CA ASP A 30 -2.76 0.33 -32.02
C ASP A 30 -1.58 -0.64 -32.16
N LEU A 31 -1.65 -1.77 -31.45
CA LEU A 31 -0.74 -2.90 -31.61
C LEU A 31 -1.59 -4.12 -31.99
N THR A 32 -2.11 -4.10 -33.21
CA THR A 32 -2.52 -5.34 -33.90
C THR A 32 -1.26 -6.13 -34.27
N PRO A 33 -1.06 -7.36 -33.76
CA PRO A 33 0.04 -8.20 -34.22
C PRO A 33 -0.36 -8.84 -35.56
N ASP A 34 0.28 -8.41 -36.65
CA ASP A 34 0.30 -9.14 -37.92
C ASP A 34 1.14 -10.41 -37.76
N ALA A 35 0.46 -11.55 -37.59
CA ALA A 35 1.09 -12.85 -37.68
C ALA A 35 1.20 -13.23 -39.16
N GLY A 36 2.34 -12.90 -39.76
CA GLY A 36 2.71 -13.31 -41.10
C GLY A 36 2.67 -14.83 -41.29
N GLY A 37 1.82 -15.28 -42.22
CA GLY A 37 1.76 -16.66 -42.67
C GLY A 37 2.95 -17.00 -43.57
N GLY A 38 3.94 -17.70 -43.01
CA GLY A 38 5.01 -18.34 -43.76
C GLY A 38 4.69 -19.81 -44.03
N SER A 39 4.44 -20.15 -45.29
CA SER A 39 4.33 -21.52 -45.78
C SER A 39 5.68 -22.24 -45.69
N ALA A 40 5.70 -23.44 -45.09
CA ALA A 40 6.70 -24.45 -45.39
C ALA A 40 6.16 -25.87 -45.13
N ASN A 41 6.02 -26.60 -46.24
CA ASN A 41 6.32 -28.02 -46.44
C ASN A 41 5.55 -29.07 -45.62
N LEU A 42 4.64 -29.75 -46.34
CA LEU A 42 4.14 -31.07 -46.00
C LEU A 42 5.13 -32.13 -46.52
N ASP A 43 5.79 -32.90 -45.64
CA ASP A 43 6.18 -34.28 -45.94
C ASP A 43 6.37 -35.10 -44.64
N GLY A 44 5.52 -36.12 -44.50
CA GLY A 44 5.86 -37.46 -44.00
C GLY A 44 6.49 -37.62 -42.61
N GLY A 45 5.67 -37.82 -41.57
CA GLY A 45 6.14 -38.38 -40.31
C GLY A 45 5.00 -38.82 -39.40
N ILE A 46 4.84 -40.13 -39.23
CA ILE A 46 3.95 -40.76 -38.23
C ILE A 46 4.45 -40.43 -36.82
N GLY A 47 3.84 -39.44 -36.15
CA GLY A 47 4.10 -39.10 -34.76
C GLY A 47 2.79 -39.04 -34.00
N GLY A 48 2.48 -40.07 -33.21
CA GLY A 48 1.41 -40.00 -32.25
C GLY A 48 1.90 -39.18 -31.07
N ASP A 49 1.53 -37.92 -31.01
CA ASP A 49 1.71 -37.10 -29.81
C ASP A 49 0.44 -36.28 -29.61
N VAL A 50 -0.13 -36.47 -28.41
CA VAL A 50 -1.26 -35.75 -27.87
C VAL A 50 -1.07 -34.25 -28.03
N ASP A 51 -1.76 -33.63 -28.98
CA ASP A 51 -2.02 -32.19 -28.96
C ASP A 51 -3.07 -31.90 -27.87
N ALA A 52 -2.75 -32.32 -26.65
CA ALA A 52 -3.22 -31.67 -25.46
C ALA A 52 -2.48 -30.34 -25.45
N ALA A 53 -3.07 -29.34 -26.12
CA ALA A 53 -2.78 -27.96 -25.85
C ALA A 53 -2.82 -27.81 -24.33
N LEU A 54 -1.62 -27.75 -23.72
CA LEU A 54 -1.49 -27.49 -22.30
C LEU A 54 -2.29 -26.22 -22.07
N PRO A 55 -3.21 -26.18 -21.08
CA PRO A 55 -3.90 -24.96 -20.78
C PRO A 55 -2.83 -23.89 -20.57
N VAL A 56 -2.80 -22.92 -21.49
CA VAL A 56 -2.06 -21.68 -21.29
C VAL A 56 -2.68 -21.12 -20.02
N ASP A 57 -1.93 -21.20 -18.91
CA ASP A 57 -2.37 -20.67 -17.64
C ASP A 57 -2.75 -19.20 -17.91
N ALA A 58 -4.05 -18.90 -17.86
CA ALA A 58 -4.54 -17.56 -18.07
C ALA A 58 -3.86 -16.74 -16.98
N ALA A 59 -2.84 -15.96 -17.36
CA ALA A 59 -1.92 -15.30 -16.43
C ALA A 59 -2.71 -14.83 -15.21
N ALA A 60 -2.45 -15.47 -14.06
CA ALA A 60 -3.26 -15.28 -12.87
C ALA A 60 -3.43 -13.78 -12.63
N ALA A 61 -4.68 -13.32 -12.54
CA ALA A 61 -4.96 -11.90 -12.35
C ALA A 61 -4.17 -11.40 -11.14
N THR A 62 -3.49 -10.27 -11.25
CA THR A 62 -2.62 -9.72 -10.19
C THR A 62 -3.08 -8.35 -9.74
N GLY A 63 -2.70 -7.94 -8.54
CA GLY A 63 -2.75 -6.55 -8.08
C GLY A 63 -1.44 -6.13 -7.41
N GLY A 64 -1.36 -4.88 -6.99
CA GLY A 64 -0.23 -4.29 -6.30
C GLY A 64 -0.41 -4.26 -4.78
N LEU A 65 0.68 -4.50 -4.05
CA LEU A 65 0.79 -4.24 -2.61
C LEU A 65 2.04 -3.39 -2.37
N ARG A 66 1.95 -2.36 -1.52
CA ARG A 66 3.11 -1.70 -0.93
C ARG A 66 2.94 -1.54 0.57
N ILE A 67 4.05 -1.37 1.27
CA ILE A 67 4.08 -1.21 2.72
C ILE A 67 4.57 0.20 3.06
N VAL A 68 3.90 0.85 4.00
CA VAL A 68 4.41 2.03 4.69
C VAL A 68 4.86 1.61 6.08
N HIS A 69 6.12 1.84 6.42
CA HIS A 69 6.60 1.55 7.76
C HIS A 69 6.47 2.79 8.67
N ALA A 70 5.39 2.81 9.47
CA ALA A 70 5.03 3.89 10.40
C ALA A 70 5.24 3.54 11.89
N ALA A 71 6.06 2.53 12.20
CA ALA A 71 6.34 2.08 13.56
C ALA A 71 7.73 2.59 14.04
N PRO A 72 7.81 3.67 14.84
CA PRO A 72 9.06 4.45 15.03
C PRO A 72 10.16 3.80 15.85
N VAL A 73 9.88 2.70 16.54
CA VAL A 73 10.87 1.98 17.37
C VAL A 73 11.21 0.60 16.81
N ALA A 74 10.59 0.20 15.71
CA ALA A 74 11.00 -1.01 15.03
C ALA A 74 12.19 -0.71 14.12
N GLU A 75 13.13 -1.64 14.09
CA GLU A 75 14.15 -1.69 13.06
C GLU A 75 13.51 -1.90 11.68
N ALA A 76 14.33 -1.85 10.62
CA ALA A 76 13.83 -2.13 9.28
C ALA A 76 13.12 -3.50 9.23
N LEU A 77 12.06 -3.60 8.43
CA LEU A 77 11.21 -4.77 8.37
C LEU A 77 11.47 -5.56 7.09
N ASP A 78 11.53 -6.88 7.21
CA ASP A 78 11.39 -7.81 6.08
C ASP A 78 9.94 -8.34 6.10
N ILE A 79 9.27 -8.27 4.95
CA ILE A 79 7.87 -8.65 4.79
C ILE A 79 7.80 -9.90 3.94
N TYR A 80 7.08 -10.90 4.42
CA TYR A 80 6.87 -12.19 3.78
C TYR A 80 5.39 -12.40 3.54
N LEU A 81 5.04 -13.16 2.51
CA LEU A 81 3.76 -13.86 2.53
C LEU A 81 3.83 -14.95 3.60
N LYS A 82 2.73 -15.15 4.32
CA LYS A 82 2.68 -16.12 5.41
C LYS A 82 3.15 -17.50 4.96
N ASP A 83 3.96 -18.13 5.82
CA ASP A 83 4.56 -19.45 5.62
C ASP A 83 5.48 -19.55 4.38
N GLN A 84 5.85 -18.43 3.75
CA GLN A 84 6.80 -18.40 2.64
C GLN A 84 8.23 -18.11 3.14
N PRO A 85 9.25 -18.77 2.55
CA PRO A 85 10.63 -18.62 3.01
C PRO A 85 11.35 -17.40 2.43
N THR A 86 10.78 -16.74 1.42
CA THR A 86 11.40 -15.61 0.72
C THR A 86 10.64 -14.32 1.02
N PRO A 87 11.31 -13.24 1.44
CA PRO A 87 10.64 -11.96 1.66
C PRO A 87 10.19 -11.38 0.31
N ILE A 88 8.99 -10.80 0.29
CA ILE A 88 8.48 -10.02 -0.83
C ILE A 88 8.99 -8.57 -0.79
N LEU A 89 9.32 -8.06 0.39
CA LEU A 89 9.95 -6.76 0.60
C LEU A 89 11.06 -6.90 1.65
N ILE A 90 12.19 -6.26 1.39
CA ILE A 90 13.39 -6.38 2.22
C ILE A 90 13.77 -5.00 2.77
N ARG A 91 14.09 -4.95 4.07
CA ARG A 91 14.65 -3.77 4.75
C ARG A 91 13.83 -2.50 4.55
N VAL A 92 12.51 -2.58 4.66
CA VAL A 92 11.64 -1.40 4.69
C VAL A 92 11.89 -0.66 6.00
N GLY A 93 12.58 0.47 5.96
CA GLY A 93 12.96 1.27 7.13
C GLY A 93 11.85 2.20 7.60
N TYR A 94 11.93 2.67 8.86
CA TYR A 94 10.94 3.60 9.40
C TYR A 94 10.82 4.86 8.54
N GLY A 95 9.58 5.27 8.28
CA GLY A 95 9.22 6.39 7.43
C GLY A 95 9.33 6.12 5.93
N GLN A 96 9.72 4.90 5.53
CA GLN A 96 9.78 4.53 4.12
C GLN A 96 8.44 3.97 3.62
N VAL A 97 8.19 4.25 2.35
CA VAL A 97 7.20 3.57 1.52
C VAL A 97 7.99 2.61 0.64
N SER A 98 7.62 1.33 0.64
CA SER A 98 8.27 0.34 -0.22
C SER A 98 7.91 0.54 -1.70
N ASP A 99 8.67 -0.10 -2.57
CA ASP A 99 8.21 -0.38 -3.92
C ASP A 99 6.92 -1.22 -3.90
N VAL A 100 6.16 -1.15 -4.99
CA VAL A 100 4.96 -1.98 -5.19
C VAL A 100 5.38 -3.37 -5.64
N VAL A 101 4.93 -4.40 -4.94
CA VAL A 101 5.05 -5.80 -5.35
C VAL A 101 3.77 -6.29 -5.99
N ARG A 102 3.89 -7.06 -7.08
CA ARG A 102 2.73 -7.69 -7.72
C ARG A 102 2.45 -9.05 -7.10
N LEU A 103 1.23 -9.22 -6.63
CA LEU A 103 0.74 -10.46 -6.04
C LEU A 103 -0.45 -10.98 -6.86
N PRO A 104 -0.67 -12.30 -6.89
CA PRO A 104 -1.93 -12.86 -7.38
C PRO A 104 -3.11 -12.20 -6.66
N ALA A 105 -4.20 -11.94 -7.38
CA ALA A 105 -5.42 -11.44 -6.78
C ALA A 105 -5.96 -12.49 -5.79
N GLY A 106 -6.35 -12.04 -4.61
CA GLY A 106 -6.74 -12.92 -3.51
C GLY A 106 -6.43 -12.31 -2.14
N SER A 107 -6.55 -13.14 -1.12
CA SER A 107 -6.38 -12.76 0.28
C SER A 107 -5.02 -13.25 0.78
N HIS A 108 -4.17 -12.33 1.24
CA HIS A 108 -2.80 -12.61 1.65
C HIS A 108 -2.56 -12.22 3.11
N GLN A 109 -2.02 -13.12 3.92
CA GLN A 109 -1.50 -12.74 5.24
C GLN A 109 -0.02 -12.37 5.12
N LEU A 110 0.38 -11.33 5.84
CA LEU A 110 1.75 -10.82 5.84
C LEU A 110 2.45 -11.20 7.14
N ASP A 111 3.60 -11.85 7.02
CA ASP A 111 4.50 -12.11 8.13
C ASP A 111 5.59 -11.04 8.16
N VAL A 112 5.75 -10.41 9.33
CA VAL A 112 6.71 -9.34 9.55
C VAL A 112 7.85 -9.85 10.42
N ARG A 113 9.07 -9.66 9.96
CA ARG A 113 10.31 -9.96 10.70
C ARG A 113 11.18 -8.71 10.78
N VAL A 114 12.04 -8.66 11.78
CA VAL A 114 13.12 -7.66 11.79
C VAL A 114 14.10 -8.02 10.68
N ALA A 115 14.58 -7.02 9.95
CA ALA A 115 15.38 -7.26 8.78
C ALA A 115 16.67 -8.01 9.08
N GLY A 116 16.96 -9.02 8.27
CA GLY A 116 18.10 -9.92 8.47
C GLY A 116 17.86 -11.06 9.46
N GLU A 117 16.69 -11.15 10.11
CA GLU A 117 16.26 -12.38 10.76
C GLU A 117 16.08 -13.48 9.69
N GLY A 118 16.64 -14.67 9.94
CA GLY A 118 16.49 -15.80 9.01
C GLY A 118 15.03 -16.20 8.81
N ALA A 119 14.70 -16.73 7.63
CA ALA A 119 13.33 -17.14 7.28
C ALA A 119 12.71 -18.18 8.23
N SER A 120 13.55 -18.97 8.92
CA SER A 120 13.12 -19.95 9.94
C SER A 120 12.78 -19.32 11.29
N THR A 121 13.11 -18.05 11.52
CA THR A 121 12.72 -17.32 12.72
C THR A 121 11.22 -17.07 12.71
N ALA A 122 10.55 -17.29 13.84
CA ALA A 122 9.12 -16.99 13.97
C ALA A 122 8.85 -15.50 13.66
N PRO A 123 7.79 -15.17 12.91
CA PRO A 123 7.45 -13.79 12.63
C PRO A 123 7.16 -13.03 13.93
N ARG A 124 7.55 -11.75 13.96
CA ARG A 124 7.26 -10.85 15.09
C ARG A 124 5.80 -10.40 15.09
N PHE A 125 5.16 -10.45 13.93
CA PHE A 125 3.75 -10.16 13.73
C PHE A 125 3.25 -10.88 12.48
N THR A 126 2.02 -11.37 12.53
CA THR A 126 1.27 -11.86 11.36
C THR A 126 0.01 -11.02 11.21
N SER A 127 -0.24 -10.49 10.02
CA SER A 127 -1.39 -9.63 9.77
C SER A 127 -2.70 -10.40 9.66
N GLU A 128 -3.80 -9.67 9.85
CA GLU A 128 -5.08 -10.07 9.26
C GLU A 128 -4.95 -10.16 7.73
N PRO A 129 -5.82 -10.92 7.06
CA PRO A 129 -5.72 -11.06 5.62
C PRO A 129 -5.93 -9.73 4.88
N VAL A 130 -5.02 -9.45 3.94
CA VAL A 130 -5.03 -8.30 3.05
C VAL A 130 -5.57 -8.74 1.69
N THR A 131 -6.69 -8.16 1.27
CA THR A 131 -7.30 -8.47 -0.02
C THR A 131 -6.64 -7.65 -1.13
N VAL A 132 -6.02 -8.33 -2.09
CA VAL A 132 -5.50 -7.74 -3.33
C VAL A 132 -6.46 -8.07 -4.46
N THR A 133 -7.03 -7.06 -5.10
CA THR A 133 -7.94 -7.23 -6.24
C THR A 133 -7.16 -7.24 -7.56
N ARG A 134 -7.78 -7.82 -8.60
CA ARG A 134 -7.26 -7.74 -9.96
C ARG A 134 -7.09 -6.27 -10.38
N ASP A 135 -5.90 -5.94 -10.87
CA ASP A 135 -5.51 -4.61 -11.37
C ASP A 135 -5.63 -3.49 -10.31
N GLY A 136 -5.93 -3.83 -9.06
CA GLY A 136 -6.01 -2.90 -7.93
C GLY A 136 -4.67 -2.72 -7.22
N SER A 137 -4.60 -1.73 -6.33
CA SER A 137 -3.43 -1.47 -5.49
C SER A 137 -3.85 -1.32 -4.03
N VAL A 138 -3.02 -1.84 -3.13
CA VAL A 138 -3.21 -1.75 -1.68
C VAL A 138 -1.98 -1.10 -1.02
N THR A 139 -2.23 -0.12 -0.16
CA THR A 139 -1.24 0.37 0.81
C THR A 139 -1.48 -0.29 2.15
N ALA A 140 -0.52 -1.07 2.64
CA ALA A 140 -0.55 -1.62 3.98
C ALA A 140 0.36 -0.80 4.91
N VAL A 141 -0.23 -0.18 5.93
CA VAL A 141 0.49 0.68 6.87
C VAL A 141 0.82 -0.08 8.13
N ALA A 142 2.11 -0.31 8.37
CA ALA A 142 2.67 -1.01 9.52
C ALA A 142 2.97 -0.01 10.65
N ALA A 143 2.14 0.02 11.68
CA ALA A 143 2.17 1.02 12.74
C ALA A 143 2.11 0.41 14.15
N GLY A 144 2.45 1.21 15.16
CA GLY A 144 2.50 0.78 16.57
C GLY A 144 3.87 0.26 17.02
N LEU A 145 3.90 -0.39 18.18
CA LEU A 145 5.11 -0.89 18.82
C LEU A 145 5.24 -2.41 18.59
N LEU A 146 6.26 -2.81 17.82
CA LEU A 146 6.53 -4.23 17.55
C LEU A 146 6.85 -4.97 18.85
N GLY A 147 6.20 -6.11 19.09
CA GLY A 147 6.33 -6.88 20.33
C GLY A 147 5.54 -6.35 21.54
N SER A 148 4.84 -5.22 21.43
CA SER A 148 3.95 -4.76 22.51
C SER A 148 2.71 -5.66 22.62
N THR A 149 2.36 -6.03 23.85
CA THR A 149 1.14 -6.78 24.20
C THR A 149 -0.03 -5.88 24.59
N GLY A 150 0.20 -4.57 24.77
CA GLY A 150 -0.85 -3.62 25.13
C GLY A 150 -1.66 -3.22 23.91
N ALA A 151 -2.97 -3.49 23.89
CA ALA A 151 -3.84 -3.21 22.74
C ALA A 151 -3.77 -1.74 22.23
N ALA A 152 -3.53 -0.80 23.15
CA ALA A 152 -3.36 0.62 22.87
C ALA A 152 -2.11 0.95 22.06
N THR A 153 -1.06 0.12 22.12
CA THR A 153 0.23 0.39 21.46
C THR A 153 0.71 -0.75 20.57
N ALA A 154 0.03 -1.90 20.59
CA ALA A 154 0.38 -3.08 19.83
C ALA A 154 0.54 -2.77 18.33
N PHE A 155 1.56 -3.36 17.75
CA PHE A 155 1.82 -3.32 16.32
C PHE A 155 0.64 -3.88 15.53
N ARG A 156 0.39 -3.29 14.37
CA ARG A 156 -0.71 -3.66 13.47
C ARG A 156 -0.38 -3.27 12.04
N ILE A 157 -1.13 -3.88 11.13
CA ILE A 157 -1.16 -3.49 9.72
C ILE A 157 -2.57 -3.05 9.37
N THR A 158 -2.71 -1.81 8.90
CA THR A 158 -3.96 -1.29 8.33
C THR A 158 -3.84 -1.33 6.81
N ALA A 159 -4.69 -2.10 6.14
CA ALA A 159 -4.72 -2.15 4.68
C ALA A 159 -5.71 -1.14 4.10
N LEU A 160 -5.26 -0.36 3.13
CA LEU A 160 -6.02 0.65 2.41
C LEU A 160 -6.09 0.27 0.94
N ASP A 161 -7.29 0.03 0.41
CA ASP A 161 -7.50 0.03 -1.03
C ASP A 161 -7.22 1.44 -1.59
N ASP A 162 -6.35 1.49 -2.60
CA ASP A 162 -5.94 2.71 -3.30
C ASP A 162 -6.85 3.04 -4.49
N ASN A 163 -7.85 2.21 -4.80
CA ASN A 163 -8.82 2.42 -5.87
C ASN A 163 -9.82 3.52 -5.51
N LEU A 164 -9.29 4.75 -5.39
CA LEU A 164 -10.05 5.94 -5.13
C LEU A 164 -10.80 6.38 -6.38
N ALA A 165 -12.06 6.77 -6.21
CA ALA A 165 -12.87 7.31 -7.30
C ALA A 165 -12.20 8.55 -7.91
N ALA A 166 -12.22 8.64 -9.25
CA ALA A 166 -11.72 9.79 -9.97
C ALA A 166 -12.39 11.10 -9.49
N VAL A 167 -11.65 12.19 -9.57
CA VAL A 167 -12.11 13.52 -9.18
C VAL A 167 -11.99 14.49 -10.35
N PRO A 168 -12.83 15.54 -10.41
CA PRO A 168 -12.71 16.58 -11.44
C PRO A 168 -11.34 17.27 -11.42
N ALA A 169 -10.98 17.92 -12.53
CA ALA A 169 -9.78 18.73 -12.60
C ALA A 169 -9.77 19.81 -11.51
N GLY A 170 -8.61 20.02 -10.87
CA GLY A 170 -8.47 20.96 -9.75
C GLY A 170 -8.93 20.40 -8.39
N ARG A 171 -9.31 19.13 -8.31
CA ARG A 171 -9.61 18.42 -7.05
C ARG A 171 -8.65 17.25 -6.85
N ALA A 172 -8.51 16.83 -5.60
CA ALA A 172 -7.78 15.63 -5.21
C ALA A 172 -8.64 14.80 -4.25
N ARG A 173 -8.39 13.50 -4.17
CA ARG A 173 -9.00 12.61 -3.18
C ARG A 173 -7.92 12.09 -2.25
N VAL A 174 -8.11 12.26 -0.95
CA VAL A 174 -7.12 11.93 0.09
C VAL A 174 -7.71 10.91 1.05
N ARG A 175 -6.90 9.95 1.49
CA ARG A 175 -7.19 9.14 2.68
C ARG A 175 -6.26 9.55 3.80
N VAL A 176 -6.82 9.69 4.99
CA VAL A 176 -6.07 10.03 6.20
C VAL A 176 -5.98 8.80 7.05
N VAL A 177 -4.80 8.52 7.60
CA VAL A 177 -4.57 7.45 8.56
C VAL A 177 -3.91 8.05 9.79
N HIS A 178 -4.43 7.73 10.97
CA HIS A 178 -3.86 8.19 12.23
C HIS A 178 -3.01 7.10 12.89
N ASP A 179 -1.76 6.96 12.50
CA ASP A 179 -0.90 5.84 12.92
C ASP A 179 -0.11 6.05 14.22
N ALA A 180 -0.33 7.17 14.92
CA ALA A 180 0.43 7.49 16.11
C ALA A 180 -0.08 6.69 17.32
N TYR A 181 0.75 5.82 17.90
CA TYR A 181 0.34 5.02 19.07
C TYR A 181 0.22 5.83 20.37
N SER A 182 0.88 6.99 20.44
CA SER A 182 1.00 7.82 21.66
C SER A 182 0.14 9.09 21.64
N LEU A 183 -0.67 9.29 20.60
CA LEU A 183 -1.56 10.44 20.47
C LEU A 183 -3.02 9.95 20.49
N GLY A 184 -3.88 10.70 21.19
CA GLY A 184 -5.33 10.48 21.15
C GLY A 184 -5.93 10.99 19.83
N PRO A 185 -7.27 11.04 19.73
CA PRO A 185 -7.93 11.51 18.51
C PRO A 185 -7.46 12.91 18.09
N VAL A 186 -7.32 13.11 16.79
CA VAL A 186 -6.88 14.38 16.19
C VAL A 186 -7.88 14.90 15.18
N ALA A 187 -7.95 16.21 15.02
CA ALA A 187 -8.60 16.85 13.88
C ALA A 187 -7.59 17.03 12.74
N VAL A 188 -8.06 17.04 11.50
CA VAL A 188 -7.24 17.23 10.30
C VAL A 188 -7.86 18.30 9.42
N ASP A 189 -7.05 19.32 9.15
CA ASP A 189 -7.23 20.34 8.11
C ASP A 189 -6.28 19.97 6.96
N VAL A 190 -6.85 19.55 5.84
CA VAL A 190 -6.14 19.19 4.62
C VAL A 190 -6.14 20.39 3.69
N GLY A 191 -5.04 21.14 3.71
CA GLY A 191 -4.89 22.36 2.92
C GLY A 191 -4.42 23.53 3.78
N ASP A 192 -4.58 23.44 5.10
CA ASP A 192 -4.25 24.50 6.05
C ASP A 192 -5.04 25.79 5.73
N ASP A 193 -6.32 25.62 5.37
CA ASP A 193 -7.20 26.73 4.97
C ASP A 193 -8.12 27.21 6.11
N GLY A 194 -8.00 26.58 7.29
CA GLY A 194 -8.78 26.86 8.48
C GLY A 194 -10.09 26.08 8.56
N SER A 195 -10.38 25.23 7.58
CA SER A 195 -11.52 24.30 7.57
C SER A 195 -11.06 22.89 7.92
N LEU A 196 -11.86 22.16 8.72
CA LEU A 196 -11.56 20.78 9.08
C LEU A 196 -12.27 19.81 8.13
N GLU A 197 -11.51 19.01 7.40
CA GLU A 197 -12.01 17.85 6.66
C GLU A 197 -12.38 16.70 7.59
N LEU A 198 -11.65 16.56 8.69
CA LEU A 198 -11.93 15.59 9.74
C LEU A 198 -11.91 16.28 11.10
N ALA A 199 -13.08 16.40 11.72
CA ALA A 199 -13.18 16.95 13.07
C ALA A 199 -12.55 16.05 14.14
N SER A 200 -12.51 14.74 13.89
CA SER A 200 -11.86 13.75 14.74
C SER A 200 -11.56 12.49 13.96
N ILE A 201 -10.34 11.98 14.06
CA ILE A 201 -9.97 10.63 13.67
C ILE A 201 -9.32 9.94 14.86
N ASP A 202 -9.88 8.79 15.24
CA ASP A 202 -9.36 8.03 16.37
C ASP A 202 -7.98 7.45 16.07
N ARG A 203 -7.24 7.17 17.13
CA ARG A 203 -5.95 6.49 17.05
C ARG A 203 -6.06 5.17 16.30
N PHE A 204 -5.15 4.95 15.35
CA PHE A 204 -5.08 3.82 14.44
C PHE A 204 -6.31 3.64 13.53
N ALA A 205 -7.13 4.68 13.40
CA ALA A 205 -8.21 4.70 12.43
C ALA A 205 -7.73 5.25 11.08
N ALA A 206 -8.50 4.94 10.04
CA ALA A 206 -8.40 5.56 8.74
C ALA A 206 -9.70 6.28 8.42
N SER A 207 -9.64 7.32 7.60
CA SER A 207 -10.81 7.94 6.99
C SER A 207 -11.62 6.91 6.18
N ALA A 208 -12.86 7.27 5.86
CA ALA A 208 -13.72 6.45 5.00
C ALA A 208 -13.01 6.05 3.69
N ALA A 209 -13.30 4.84 3.20
CA ALA A 209 -12.70 4.29 1.98
C ALA A 209 -12.95 5.14 0.74
N ALA A 210 -14.08 5.86 0.70
CA ALA A 210 -14.40 6.81 -0.37
C ALA A 210 -13.43 8.01 -0.44
N GLY A 211 -12.57 8.20 0.57
CA GLY A 211 -11.67 9.33 0.67
C GLY A 211 -12.39 10.66 0.86
N ILE A 212 -11.59 11.69 1.10
CA ILE A 212 -12.01 13.08 1.29
C ILE A 212 -11.62 13.85 0.04
N GLU A 213 -12.56 14.58 -0.54
CA GLU A 213 -12.30 15.37 -1.74
C GLU A 213 -11.88 16.79 -1.37
N VAL A 214 -10.65 17.15 -1.70
CA VAL A 214 -10.03 18.45 -1.39
C VAL A 214 -9.72 19.23 -2.66
N THR A 215 -9.47 20.53 -2.53
CA THR A 215 -9.01 21.35 -3.66
C THR A 215 -7.53 21.06 -3.91
N ALA A 216 -7.16 20.80 -5.16
CA ALA A 216 -5.77 20.54 -5.52
C ALA A 216 -4.96 21.86 -5.58
N GLY A 217 -3.74 21.85 -5.05
CA GLY A 217 -2.80 22.98 -5.15
C GLY A 217 -3.02 24.12 -4.16
N ALA A 218 -3.91 23.96 -3.17
CA ALA A 218 -4.19 24.96 -2.14
C ALA A 218 -3.31 24.78 -0.89
N SER A 219 -2.01 24.49 -1.03
CA SER A 219 -1.10 24.62 0.11
C SER A 219 -0.80 26.10 0.33
N ALA A 220 -1.23 26.65 1.47
CA ALA A 220 -0.87 28.01 1.90
C ALA A 220 0.64 28.13 2.23
#